data_AF-A0A955F395-F1
#
_entry.id   AF-A0A955F395-F1
#
_cell.length_a   1.000
_cell.length_b   1.000
_cell.length_c   1.000
_cell.angle_alpha   90.00
_cell.angle_beta   90.00
_cell.angle_gamma   90.00
#
_symmetry.space_group_name_H-M   'P 1'
#
loop_
_entity.id
_entity.type
_entity.pdbx_description
1 polymer ?
#
loop_
_entity_poly.entity_id
_entity_poly.type
_entity_poly.pdbx_seq_one_letter_code
_entity_poly.pdbx_strand_id
1 'polypeptide(L)' 'MSIDRRDLTRLLDLVDRTIDREIDCGQFLHRASGYIERISTSDDRPAGWDDVVQHLSVCSECAEELEVLRGLLAEDS' A
#
# COMPACT_ATOMS: atom_id res chain seq x y z
N MET A 1 18.42 -10.96 26.34
CA MET A 1 18.10 -9.69 25.67
C MET A 1 16.77 -9.20 26.21
N SER A 2 16.71 -7.99 26.76
CA SER A 2 15.44 -7.34 27.10
C SER A 2 15.07 -6.40 25.95
N ILE A 3 13.86 -6.53 25.44
CA ILE A 3 13.29 -5.54 24.51
C ILE A 3 12.99 -4.27 25.32
N ASP A 4 13.42 -3.11 24.80
CA ASP A 4 13.03 -1.82 25.36
C ASP A 4 11.54 -1.53 25.07
N ARG A 5 10.91 -0.73 25.92
CA ARG A 5 9.48 -0.40 25.84
C ARG A 5 9.13 0.32 24.54
N ARG A 6 10.04 1.08 23.94
CA ARG A 6 9.83 1.73 22.64
C ARG A 6 9.80 0.73 21.50
N ASP A 7 10.73 -0.22 21.51
CA ASP A 7 10.80 -1.28 20.50
C ASP A 7 9.57 -2.19 20.61
N LEU A 8 9.12 -2.49 21.82
CA LEU A 8 7.87 -3.20 22.05
C LEU A 8 6.65 -2.44 21.50
N THR A 9 6.59 -1.13 21.71
CA THR A 9 5.49 -0.29 21.22
C THR A 9 5.48 -0.25 19.69
N ARG A 10 6.65 -0.13 19.06
CA ARG A 10 6.78 -0.15 17.60
C ARG A 10 6.40 -1.50 17.00
N LEU A 11 6.78 -2.60 17.66
CA LEU A 11 6.37 -3.95 17.26
C LEU A 11 4.87 -4.16 17.41
N LEU A 12 4.27 -3.68 18.51
CA LEU A 12 2.82 -3.76 18.70
C LEU A 12 2.06 -2.92 17.67
N ASP A 13 2.53 -1.73 17.30
CA ASP A 13 1.95 -0.90 16.23
C ASP A 13 2.05 -1.59 14.86
N LEU A 14 3.17 -2.26 14.57
CA LEU A 14 3.32 -3.06 13.35
C LEU A 14 2.36 -4.26 13.35
N VAL A 15 2.22 -4.96 14.48
CA VAL A 15 1.31 -6.12 14.61
C VAL A 15 -0.16 -5.68 14.50
N ASP A 16 -0.53 -4.54 15.09
CA ASP A 16 -1.89 -4.00 15.03
C ASP A 16 -2.26 -3.57 13.60
N ARG A 17 -1.28 -3.10 12.82
CA ARG A 17 -1.45 -2.77 11.40
C ARG A 17 -1.57 -4.00 10.50
N THR A 18 -1.09 -5.17 10.95
CA THR A 18 -1.22 -6.45 10.24
C THR A 18 -2.54 -7.20 10.54
N ILE A 19 -3.50 -6.59 11.26
CA ILE A 19 -4.80 -7.21 11.55
C ILE A 19 -5.64 -7.37 10.27
N ASP A 20 -5.89 -8.63 9.88
CA ASP A 20 -6.95 -9.28 9.05
C ASP A 20 -7.50 -8.61 7.77
N ARG A 21 -7.13 -7.37 7.47
CA ARG A 21 -7.61 -6.58 6.33
C ARG A 21 -6.47 -6.09 5.43
N GLU A 22 -5.22 -6.29 5.84
CA GLU A 22 -4.10 -5.93 4.99
C GLU A 22 -4.03 -6.92 3.81
N ILE A 23 -4.09 -6.38 2.60
CA ILE A 23 -3.81 -7.16 1.39
C ILE A 23 -2.32 -7.47 1.36
N ASP A 24 -1.96 -8.67 0.91
CA ASP A 24 -0.54 -8.99 0.66
C ASP A 24 -0.01 -8.30 -0.61
N CYS A 25 1.30 -8.31 -0.81
CA CYS A 25 1.96 -7.70 -1.96
C CYS A 25 1.43 -8.24 -3.32
N GLY A 26 1.04 -9.51 -3.39
CA GLY A 26 0.47 -10.10 -4.60
C GLY A 26 -0.93 -9.59 -4.90
N GLN A 27 -1.77 -9.46 -3.86
CA GLN A 27 -3.08 -8.82 -3.95
C GLN A 27 -2.97 -7.34 -4.29
N PHE A 28 -1.97 -6.63 -3.75
CA PHE A 28 -1.67 -5.26 -4.11
C PHE A 28 -1.33 -5.13 -5.60
N LEU A 29 -0.38 -5.90 -6.12
CA LEU A 29 0.04 -5.86 -7.53
C LEU A 29 -1.12 -6.13 -8.49
N HIS A 30 -2.01 -7.06 -8.15
CA HIS A 30 -3.18 -7.37 -8.96
C HIS A 30 -4.19 -6.21 -9.03
N ARG A 31 -4.31 -5.43 -7.96
CA ARG A 31 -5.26 -4.31 -7.88
C ARG A 31 -4.66 -2.98 -8.33
N ALA A 32 -3.35 -2.78 -8.16
CA ALA A 32 -2.65 -1.51 -8.42
C ALA A 32 -2.84 -1.04 -9.87
N SER A 33 -2.68 -1.91 -10.85
CA SER A 33 -2.87 -1.59 -12.28
C SER A 33 -4.29 -1.09 -12.58
N GLY A 34 -5.32 -1.74 -12.03
CA GLY A 34 -6.72 -1.32 -12.19
C GLY A 34 -7.07 -0.02 -11.45
N TYR A 35 -6.35 0.31 -10.36
CA TYR A 35 -6.54 1.57 -9.67
C TYR A 35 -5.84 2.73 -10.38
N ILE A 36 -4.63 2.55 -10.91
CA ILE A 36 -3.92 3.66 -11.57
C ILE A 36 -4.68 4.12 -12.83
N GLU A 37 -5.25 3.20 -13.61
CA GLU A 37 -6.12 3.55 -14.75
C GLU A 37 -7.39 4.31 -14.32
N ARG A 38 -8.00 3.97 -13.17
CA ARG A 38 -9.24 4.63 -12.71
C ARG A 38 -9.00 5.98 -12.06
N ILE A 39 -7.85 6.15 -11.39
CA ILE A 39 -7.44 7.44 -10.79
C ILE A 39 -7.05 8.44 -11.88
N SER A 40 -6.49 7.98 -13.00
CA SER A 40 -6.15 8.86 -14.13
C SER A 40 -7.38 9.31 -14.94
N THR A 41 -8.49 8.56 -14.88
CA THR A 41 -9.72 8.87 -15.64
C THR A 41 -10.90 9.35 -14.81
N SER A 42 -10.90 9.20 -13.48
CA SER A 42 -12.00 9.66 -12.62
C SER A 42 -11.53 10.08 -11.22
N ASP A 43 -12.19 11.07 -10.64
CA ASP A 43 -11.99 11.53 -9.25
C ASP A 43 -12.63 10.57 -8.21
N ASP A 44 -13.19 9.44 -8.65
CA ASP A 44 -13.88 8.49 -7.80
C ASP A 44 -12.92 7.47 -7.20
N ARG A 45 -12.86 7.46 -5.86
CA ARG A 45 -12.07 6.50 -5.07
C ARG A 45 -12.61 5.08 -5.31
N PRO A 46 -11.87 4.17 -5.96
CA PRO A 46 -12.43 2.89 -6.33
C PRO A 46 -12.51 1.95 -5.11
N ALA A 47 -13.47 1.02 -5.10
CA ALA A 47 -13.67 0.12 -3.97
C ALA A 47 -12.39 -0.66 -3.62
N GLY A 48 -12.00 -0.70 -2.34
CA GLY A 48 -10.76 -1.32 -1.87
C GLY A 48 -9.51 -0.41 -1.90
N TRP A 49 -9.67 0.87 -2.28
CA TRP A 49 -8.58 1.85 -2.23
C TRP A 49 -8.00 2.05 -0.82
N ASP A 50 -8.86 2.00 0.20
CA ASP A 50 -8.40 2.17 1.58
C ASP A 50 -7.47 1.01 2.02
N ASP A 51 -7.70 -0.21 1.51
CA ASP A 51 -6.82 -1.37 1.76
C ASP A 51 -5.45 -1.19 1.09
N VAL A 52 -5.42 -0.59 -0.10
CA VAL A 52 -4.17 -0.26 -0.81
C VAL A 52 -3.40 0.83 -0.08
N VAL A 53 -4.06 1.91 0.33
CA VAL A 53 -3.42 2.98 1.12
C VAL A 53 -2.88 2.44 2.43
N GLN A 54 -3.62 1.52 3.07
CA GLN A 54 -3.17 0.85 4.28
C GLN A 54 -1.89 0.04 4.00
N HIS A 55 -1.88 -0.82 2.97
CA HIS A 55 -0.71 -1.62 2.61
C HIS A 55 0.53 -0.77 2.27
N LEU A 56 0.35 0.33 1.52
CA LEU A 56 1.43 1.26 1.19
C LEU A 56 2.03 1.95 2.43
N SER A 57 1.28 2.06 3.52
CA SER A 57 1.77 2.64 4.77
C SER A 57 2.71 1.70 5.56
N VAL A 58 2.74 0.41 5.21
CA VAL A 58 3.53 -0.63 5.87
C VAL A 58 4.54 -1.31 4.95
N CYS A 59 4.31 -1.34 3.63
CA CYS A 59 5.22 -1.94 2.64
C CYS A 59 5.87 -0.87 1.75
N SER A 60 7.15 -0.57 2.00
CA SER A 60 7.91 0.41 1.21
C SER A 60 8.24 -0.08 -0.20
N GLU A 61 8.45 -1.38 -0.40
CA GLU A 61 8.72 -1.95 -1.72
C GLU A 61 7.55 -1.71 -2.67
N CYS A 62 6.32 -2.00 -2.22
CA CYS A 62 5.12 -1.77 -3.01
C CYS A 62 4.84 -0.27 -3.23
N ALA A 63 5.31 0.61 -2.34
CA ALA A 63 5.24 2.06 -2.56
C ALA A 63 6.18 2.53 -3.68
N GLU A 64 7.42 2.04 -3.71
CA GLU A 64 8.36 2.31 -4.80
C GLU A 64 7.86 1.77 -6.14
N GLU A 65 7.31 0.55 -6.16
CA GLU A 65 6.70 -0.04 -7.37
C GLU A 65 5.53 0.80 -7.88
N LEU A 66 4.68 1.34 -6.99
CA LEU A 66 3.58 2.21 -7.39
C LEU A 66 4.07 3.52 -8.01
N GLU A 67 5.12 4.13 -7.46
CA GLU A 67 5.71 5.34 -8.01
C GLU A 67 6.28 5.11 -9.41
N VAL A 68 6.97 3.98 -9.63
CA VAL A 68 7.46 3.57 -10.95
C VAL A 68 6.30 3.40 -11.93
N LEU A 69 5.24 2.70 -11.54
CA LEU A 69 4.05 2.50 -12.38
C LEU A 69 3.36 3.83 -12.74
N ARG A 70 3.28 4.77 -11.81
CA ARG A 70 2.73 6.12 -12.07
C ARG A 70 3.60 6.92 -13.03
N GLY A 71 4.93 6.81 -12.91
CA GLY A 71 5.88 7.42 -13.84
C GLY A 71 5.66 6.94 -15.27
N LEU A 72 5.63 5.62 -15.47
CA LEU A 72 5.43 5.01 -16.78
C LEU A 72 4.12 5.45 -17.46
N LEU A 73 3.02 5.53 -16.70
CA LEU A 73 1.72 5.97 -17.23
C LEU A 73 1.65 7.47 -17.53
N ALA A 74 2.43 8.29 -16.83
CA ALA A 74 2.55 9.71 -17.14
C ALA A 74 3.39 9.99 -18.40
N GLU A 75 4.32 9.08 -18.73
CA GLU A 75 5.14 9.16 -19.95
C GLU A 75 4.38 8.70 -21.22
N ASP A 76 3.37 7.84 -21.05
CA ASP A 76 2.51 7.32 -22.13
C ASP A 76 1.25 8.19 -22.43
N SER A 77 1.05 9.31 -21.73
CA SER A 77 -0.12 10.22 -21.87
C SER A 77 0.15 11.47 -22.72
#